data_AF-A0A0D8BZ03-F1
#
_entry.id   AF-A0A0D8BZ03-F1
#
_cell.length_a   1.000
_cell.length_b   1.000
_cell.length_c   1.000
_cell.angle_alpha   90.00
_cell.angle_beta   90.00
_cell.angle_gamma   90.00
#
_symmetry.space_group_name_H-M   'P 1'
#
loop_
_entity.id
_entity.type
_entity.pdbx_description
1 polymer ?
#
loop_
_entity_poly.entity_id
_entity_poly.type
_entity_poly.pdbx_seq_one_letter_code
_entity_poly.pdbx_strand_id
1 'polypeptide(L)'
;MFDLPVVRMEVTQHEREVKGCPECHLVQQAEFPFYVTNHVQYGPAITSLVLYWNHAQLIPCERVTEMIKALVDHSMSAGTVVNMTRRW
;
A
#
# COMPACT_ATOMS: atom_id res chain seq x y z
N MET A 1 27.54 -10.80 -16.00
CA MET A 1 27.25 -10.36 -14.62
C MET A 1 25.74 -10.34 -14.47
N PHE A 2 25.21 -10.99 -13.44
CA PHE A 2 23.79 -10.97 -13.09
C PHE A 2 23.63 -10.11 -11.85
N ASP A 3 22.68 -9.18 -11.86
CA ASP A 3 22.47 -8.21 -10.78
C ASP A 3 20.96 -7.98 -10.55
N LEU A 4 20.62 -7.44 -9.39
CA LEU A 4 19.25 -7.09 -9.02
C LEU A 4 18.87 -5.71 -9.58
N PRO A 5 17.62 -5.51 -10.02
CA PRO A 5 17.14 -4.18 -10.35
C PRO A 5 17.00 -3.34 -9.07
N VAL A 6 17.10 -2.02 -9.22
CA VAL A 6 16.73 -1.10 -8.14
C VAL A 6 15.21 -1.12 -8.00
N VAL A 7 14.71 -1.63 -6.88
CA VAL A 7 13.28 -1.64 -6.56
C VAL A 7 12.96 -0.42 -5.71
N ARG A 8 11.90 0.32 -6.07
CA ARG A 8 11.44 1.49 -5.31
C ARG A 8 9.94 1.39 -5.08
N MET A 9 9.48 1.99 -3.98
CA MET A 9 8.05 2.16 -3.76
C MET A 9 7.48 3.18 -4.73
N GLU A 10 6.44 2.77 -5.45
CA GLU A 10 5.59 3.67 -6.23
C GLU A 10 4.38 4.07 -5.41
N VAL A 11 4.07 5.37 -5.40
CA VAL A 11 2.93 5.92 -4.67
C VAL A 11 1.97 6.54 -5.67
N THR A 12 0.76 5.99 -5.73
CA THR A 12 -0.32 6.49 -6.59
C THR A 12 -1.32 7.26 -5.75
N GLN A 13 -1.48 8.55 -6.05
CA GLN A 13 -2.54 9.38 -5.47
C GLN A 13 -3.82 9.18 -6.28
N HIS A 14 -4.92 8.85 -5.60
CA HIS A 14 -6.24 8.78 -6.20
C HIS A 14 -7.03 10.04 -5.84
N GLU A 15 -7.54 10.74 -6.85
CA GLU A 15 -8.36 11.93 -6.69
C GLU A 15 -9.75 11.70 -7.27
N ARG A 16 -10.73 12.45 -6.76
CA ARG A 16 -12.10 12.42 -7.25
C ARG A 16 -12.58 13.84 -7.53
N GLU A 17 -13.17 14.02 -8.69
CA GLU A 17 -13.74 15.31 -9.07
C GLU A 17 -15.08 15.53 -8.35
N VAL A 18 -15.34 16.79 -8.05
CA VAL A 18 -16.62 17.27 -7.50
C VAL A 18 -17.16 18.33 -8.46
N LYS A 19 -18.36 18.14 -8.99
CA LYS A 19 -18.99 19.02 -9.97
C LYS A 19 -20.35 19.48 -9.44
N GLY A 20 -20.57 20.79 -9.44
CA GLY A 20 -21.88 21.38 -9.17
C GLY A 20 -22.65 21.57 -10.47
N CYS A 21 -23.92 21.18 -10.49
CA CYS A 21 -24.82 21.52 -11.58
C CYS A 21 -25.24 22.99 -11.47
N PRO A 22 -25.05 23.84 -12.50
CA PRO A 22 -25.40 25.26 -12.43
C PRO A 22 -26.91 25.51 -12.36
N GLU A 23 -27.74 24.57 -12.83
CA GLU A 23 -29.19 24.72 -12.88
C GLU A 23 -29.87 24.24 -11.58
N CYS A 24 -29.60 23.00 -11.18
CA CYS A 24 -30.26 22.39 -10.01
C CYS A 24 -29.44 22.51 -8.72
N HIS A 25 -28.23 23.08 -8.78
CA HIS A 25 -27.31 23.26 -7.64
C HIS A 25 -26.88 21.97 -6.92
N LEU A 26 -27.18 20.80 -7.50
CA LEU A 26 -26.75 19.52 -6.97
C LEU A 26 -25.24 19.35 -7.16
N VAL A 27 -24.57 18.88 -6.11
CA VAL A 27 -23.15 18.53 -6.14
C VAL A 27 -23.01 17.03 -6.39
N GLN A 28 -22.37 16.67 -7.49
CA GLN A 28 -22.05 15.29 -7.83
C GLN A 28 -20.56 15.04 -7.61
N GLN A 29 -20.23 13.89 -7.02
CA GLN A 29 -18.87 13.50 -6.72
C GLN A 29 -18.57 12.15 -7.35
N ALA A 30 -17.40 12.03 -7.99
CA ALA A 30 -16.95 10.75 -8.52
C ALA A 30 -16.65 9.75 -7.38
N GLU A 31 -16.97 8.48 -7.62
CA GLU A 31 -16.62 7.39 -6.72
C GLU A 31 -15.15 6.97 -6.92
N PHE A 32 -14.52 6.50 -5.85
CA PHE A 32 -13.22 5.86 -5.96
C PHE A 32 -13.34 4.47 -6.60
N PRO A 33 -12.29 3.96 -7.28
CA PRO A 33 -12.24 2.57 -7.67
C PRO A 33 -12.43 1.64 -6.45
N PHE A 34 -13.08 0.48 -6.65
CA PHE A 34 -13.46 -0.43 -5.57
C PHE A 34 -12.29 -0.90 -4.67
N TYR A 35 -11.06 -0.89 -5.18
CA TYR A 35 -9.87 -1.29 -4.46
C TYR A 35 -9.28 -0.17 -3.59
N VAL A 36 -9.68 1.09 -3.78
CA VAL A 36 -9.25 2.24 -2.97
C VAL A 36 -10.21 2.38 -1.79
N THR A 37 -9.85 1.75 -0.67
CA THR A 37 -10.71 1.59 0.50
C THR A 37 -10.27 2.43 1.69
N ASN A 38 -9.04 2.95 1.68
CA ASN A 38 -8.48 3.76 2.75
C ASN A 38 -7.75 4.98 2.18
N HIS A 39 -7.61 6.02 3.00
CA HIS A 39 -6.88 7.25 2.64
C HIS A 39 -5.42 6.97 2.26
N VAL A 40 -4.77 6.04 2.96
CA VAL A 40 -3.46 5.49 2.61
C VAL A 40 -3.56 3.97 2.70
N GLN A 41 -3.13 3.28 1.65
CA GLN A 41 -3.10 1.82 1.63
C GLN A 41 -1.90 1.31 0.87
N TYR A 42 -1.39 0.18 1.32
CA TYR A 42 -0.37 -0.57 0.60
C TYR A 42 -1.00 -1.46 -0.45
N GLY A 43 -0.37 -1.52 -1.63
CA GLY A 43 -0.83 -2.33 -2.75
C GLY A 43 -0.61 -3.84 -2.53
N PRO A 44 -1.16 -4.67 -3.43
CA PRO A 44 -1.08 -6.12 -3.32
C PRO A 44 0.37 -6.64 -3.35
N ALA A 45 1.24 -6.10 -4.20
CA ALA A 45 2.61 -6.60 -4.35
C ALA A 45 3.45 -6.53 -3.05
N ILE A 46 3.50 -5.36 -2.41
CA ILE A 46 4.22 -5.20 -1.14
C ILE A 46 3.55 -5.99 0.00
N THR A 47 2.22 -6.06 0.00
CA THR A 47 1.47 -6.87 0.98
C THR A 47 1.81 -8.35 0.85
N SER A 48 1.88 -8.88 -0.37
CA SER A 48 2.27 -10.26 -0.64
C SER A 48 3.70 -10.55 -0.19
N LEU A 49 4.65 -9.64 -0.40
CA LEU A 49 6.03 -9.80 0.09
C LEU A 49 6.08 -9.86 1.63
N VAL A 50 5.37 -8.95 2.30
CA VAL A 50 5.25 -8.94 3.77
C VAL A 50 4.68 -10.25 4.29
N LEU A 51 3.57 -10.72 3.72
CA LEU A 51 2.93 -11.96 4.13
C LEU A 51 3.81 -13.18 3.85
N TYR A 52 4.48 -13.21 2.71
CA TYR A 52 5.42 -14.28 2.37
C TYR A 52 6.56 -14.35 3.40
N TRP A 53 7.20 -13.22 3.71
CA TRP A 53 8.29 -13.22 4.70
C TRP A 53 7.79 -13.55 6.10
N ASN A 54 6.65 -13.02 6.52
CA ASN A 54 6.17 -13.24 7.88
C ASN A 54 5.55 -14.63 8.08
N HIS A 55 4.65 -15.08 7.20
CA HIS A 55 3.94 -16.36 7.36
C HIS A 55 4.71 -17.55 6.77
N ALA A 56 5.25 -17.42 5.57
CA ALA A 56 5.91 -18.54 4.90
C ALA A 56 7.35 -18.72 5.36
N GLN A 57 8.08 -17.62 5.60
CA GLN A 57 9.48 -17.65 6.05
C GLN A 57 9.63 -17.45 7.57
N LEU A 58 8.54 -17.20 8.30
CA LEU A 58 8.52 -17.02 9.76
C LEU A 58 9.44 -15.88 10.26
N ILE A 59 9.64 -14.86 9.43
CA ILE A 59 10.50 -13.72 9.76
C ILE A 59 9.73 -12.79 10.72
N PRO A 60 10.31 -12.42 11.89
CA PRO A 60 9.68 -11.52 12.84
C PRO A 60 9.32 -10.16 12.23
N CYS A 61 8.26 -9.52 12.74
CA CYS A 61 7.73 -8.27 12.17
C CYS A 61 8.78 -7.16 12.09
N GLU A 62 9.58 -6.97 13.14
CA GLU A 62 10.66 -5.97 13.15
C GLU A 62 11.69 -6.23 12.04
N ARG A 63 12.06 -7.51 11.84
CA ARG A 63 13.00 -7.88 10.80
C ARG A 63 12.42 -7.67 9.40
N VAL A 64 11.12 -7.91 9.21
CA VAL A 64 10.42 -7.56 7.96
C VAL A 64 10.51 -6.06 7.67
N THR A 65 10.36 -5.19 8.69
CA THR A 65 10.48 -3.73 8.47
C THR A 65 11.88 -3.32 8.02
N GLU A 66 12.93 -3.91 8.59
CA GLU A 66 14.31 -3.69 8.17
C GLU A 66 14.56 -4.16 6.73
N MET A 67 14.02 -5.31 6.35
CA MET A 67 14.14 -5.85 5.00
C MET A 67 13.47 -4.95 3.95
N ILE A 68 12.29 -4.42 4.25
CA ILE A 68 11.60 -3.46 3.37
C ILE A 68 12.46 -2.21 3.21
N LYS A 69 13.00 -1.67 4.31
CA LYS A 69 13.86 -0.48 4.23
C LYS A 69 15.13 -0.75 3.41
N ALA A 70 15.74 -1.93 3.56
CA ALA A 70 16.95 -2.29 2.82
C ALA A 70 16.70 -2.55 1.33
N LEU A 71 15.56 -3.15 0.97
CA LEU A 71 15.29 -3.59 -0.41
C LEU A 71 14.57 -2.55 -1.27
N VAL A 72 13.70 -1.73 -0.68
CA VAL A 72 12.86 -0.78 -1.42
C VAL A 72 12.97 0.66 -0.92
N ASP A 73 13.92 0.93 -0.02
CA ASP A 73 14.20 2.23 0.60
C ASP A 73 13.01 2.88 1.34
N HIS A 74 11.99 2.09 1.68
CA HIS A 74 10.76 2.56 2.32
C HIS A 74 10.67 2.19 3.79
N SER A 75 10.25 3.14 4.62
CA SER A 75 10.07 2.90 6.05
C SER A 75 8.65 2.41 6.35
N MET A 76 8.55 1.23 6.95
CA MET A 76 7.29 0.63 7.39
C MET A 76 7.35 0.34 8.89
N SER A 77 6.26 0.58 9.62
CA SER A 77 6.21 0.28 11.06
C SER A 77 5.91 -1.20 11.30
N ALA A 78 6.38 -1.75 12.42
CA ALA A 78 6.04 -3.12 12.82
C ALA A 78 4.52 -3.27 13.03
N GLY A 79 3.84 -2.22 13.52
CA GLY A 79 2.37 -2.21 13.64
C GLY A 79 1.65 -2.33 12.29
N THR A 80 2.21 -1.75 11.22
CA THR A 80 1.70 -1.93 9.85
C THR A 80 1.83 -3.38 9.41
N VAL A 81 2.98 -4.01 9.66
CA VAL A 81 3.21 -5.43 9.34
C VAL A 81 2.21 -6.32 10.09
N VAL A 82 2.02 -6.09 11.40
CA VAL A 82 1.03 -6.81 12.21
C VAL A 82 -0.39 -6.63 11.67
N ASN A 83 -0.75 -5.43 11.23
CA ASN A 83 -2.08 -5.18 10.65
C ASN A 83 -2.27 -5.91 9.32
N MET A 84 -1.22 -6.04 8.50
CA MET A 84 -1.26 -6.82 7.27
C MET A 84 -1.44 -8.30 7.56
N THR A 85 -0.69 -8.86 8.52
CA THR A 85 -0.71 -10.29 8.86
C THR A 85 -1.96 -10.73 9.60
N ARG A 86 -2.71 -9.78 10.22
CA ARG A 86 -4.01 -10.05 10.87
C ARG A 86 -5.21 -9.91 9.94
N ARG A 87 -5.04 -9.26 8.78
CA ARG A 87 -6.11 -9.07 7.79
C ARG A 87 -6.39 -10.34 6.96
N TRP A 88 -5.51 -11.34 7.07
CA TRP A 88 -5.54 -12.61 6.36
C TRP A 88 -5.31 -13.76 7.35
#